data_AF-A0A957E5N1-F1
#
_entry.id   AF-A0A957E5N1-F1
#
_cell.length_a   1.000
_cell.length_b   1.000
_cell.length_c   1.000
_cell.angle_alpha   90.00
_cell.angle_beta   90.00
_cell.angle_gamma   90.00
#
_symmetry.space_group_name_H-M   'P 1'
#
loop_
_entity.id
_entity.type
_entity.pdbx_description
1 polymer ?
#
loop_
_entity_poly.entity_id
_entity_poly.type
_entity_poly.pdbx_seq_one_letter_code
_entity_poly.pdbx_strand_id
1 'polypeptide(L)'
;MQEPAQKLIQTQPDLAHLTIFARRLLDWLIADLNQSDEPVADFTESRAKALLRAADLLDDPTRHSFERLVENETAVRSAFYDLLAESSLDADDEVAALGATSAAAVGGAQEAINWLALSIAAFAWKSGYPLYSLDPASPPGTYSPAGQVLKRAAYFIRQQVQRSATERDKLGRQLAYDAAVLSPGTPSLDEMPDAQQQIAPIPPYYRSPIPVNYPEMSRETLQVEEDTTSSMEQEADPITAVSRGTPLTITTEDLTPPEPQPVRQAPIQITSDQVQPPPAPVPQPPVNVVTPTPTVAPNAQFSNSVQRKFRGKKEPMKTTKLRILVQEFPDGPGLYGLQVRVRCAGVKSHVAGTTTKDGRFTCELPVPLNSGLTYDVDVTWPREMDSEVERKSITLNADRTEFVLPFYRQLTPKN
;
A
#
# COMPACT_ATOMS: atom_id res chain seq x y z
N MET A 1 21.99 9.42 -3.70
CA MET A 1 21.91 9.91 -5.09
C MET A 1 20.45 10.20 -5.34
N GLN A 2 20.08 11.40 -5.79
CA GLN A 2 18.72 11.65 -6.30
C GLN A 2 18.59 10.91 -7.63
N GLU A 3 17.45 10.27 -7.86
CA GLU A 3 17.12 9.67 -9.15
C GLU A 3 16.88 10.76 -10.19
N PRO A 4 17.21 10.54 -11.48
CA PRO A 4 17.08 11.59 -12.50
C PRO A 4 15.61 12.00 -12.70
N ALA A 5 14.67 11.04 -12.63
CA ALA A 5 13.23 11.32 -12.64
C ALA A 5 12.80 12.31 -11.54
N GLN A 6 13.34 12.15 -10.31
CA GLN A 6 13.04 13.04 -9.19
C GLN A 6 13.53 14.47 -9.48
N LYS A 7 14.76 14.62 -10.00
CA LYS A 7 15.31 15.94 -10.34
C LYS A 7 14.49 16.64 -11.42
N LEU A 8 14.08 15.91 -12.45
CA LEU A 8 13.35 16.45 -13.61
C LEU A 8 11.98 17.01 -13.20
N ILE A 9 11.34 16.43 -12.19
CA ILE A 9 10.07 16.94 -11.65
C ILE A 9 10.28 18.05 -10.61
N GLN A 10 11.37 17.99 -9.85
CA GLN A 10 11.77 19.06 -8.93
C GLN A 10 12.12 20.38 -9.64
N THR A 11 12.58 20.35 -10.90
CA THR A 11 12.80 21.57 -11.70
C THR A 11 11.52 22.23 -12.19
N GLN A 12 10.36 21.55 -12.14
CA GLN A 12 9.07 22.15 -12.54
C GLN A 12 8.44 22.87 -11.34
N PRO A 13 8.29 24.22 -11.39
CA PRO A 13 7.87 24.99 -10.21
C PRO A 13 6.40 24.78 -9.83
N ASP A 14 5.51 24.57 -10.79
CA ASP A 14 4.07 24.42 -10.58
C ASP A 14 3.41 23.41 -11.52
N LEU A 15 2.09 23.23 -11.34
CA LEU A 15 1.25 22.37 -12.18
C LEU A 15 1.21 22.79 -13.66
N ALA A 16 1.28 24.08 -13.99
CA ALA A 16 1.21 24.56 -15.38
C ALA A 16 2.49 24.24 -16.17
N HIS A 17 3.66 24.32 -15.52
CA HIS A 17 4.92 23.89 -16.13
C HIS A 17 4.93 22.36 -16.31
N LEU A 18 4.35 21.60 -15.36
CA LEU A 18 4.12 20.16 -15.51
C LEU A 18 3.15 19.83 -16.66
N THR A 19 2.07 20.59 -16.88
CA THR A 19 1.17 20.36 -18.04
C THR A 19 1.85 20.69 -19.37
N ILE A 20 2.66 21.76 -19.42
CA ILE A 20 3.45 22.12 -20.62
C ILE A 20 4.47 21.01 -20.92
N PHE A 21 5.17 20.51 -19.89
CA PHE A 21 6.12 19.42 -20.04
C PHE A 21 5.43 18.12 -20.49
N ALA A 22 4.31 17.76 -19.88
CA ALA A 22 3.53 16.58 -20.26
C ALA A 22 3.08 16.61 -21.73
N ARG A 23 2.64 17.77 -22.21
CA ARG A 23 2.28 17.97 -23.62
C ARG A 23 3.48 17.82 -24.54
N ARG A 24 4.58 18.53 -24.26
CA ARG A 24 5.80 18.46 -25.08
C ARG A 24 6.41 17.05 -25.10
N LEU A 25 6.31 16.32 -23.99
CA LEU A 25 6.73 14.92 -23.91
C LEU A 25 5.83 14.02 -24.77
N LEU A 26 4.51 14.22 -24.76
CA LEU A 26 3.60 13.50 -25.65
C LEU A 26 3.88 13.81 -27.13
N ASP A 27 4.03 15.08 -27.48
CA ASP A 27 4.32 15.53 -28.85
C ASP A 27 5.65 14.94 -29.36
N TRP A 28 6.70 14.93 -28.52
CA TRP A 28 7.98 14.29 -28.80
C TRP A 28 7.87 12.76 -28.93
N LEU A 29 7.19 12.08 -28.00
CA LEU A 29 6.95 10.64 -28.06
C LEU A 29 6.19 10.24 -29.34
N ILE A 30 5.21 11.06 -29.78
CA ILE A 30 4.47 10.84 -31.02
C ILE A 30 5.37 11.03 -32.25
N ALA A 31 6.23 12.05 -32.26
CA ALA A 31 7.18 12.28 -33.35
C ALA A 31 8.23 11.17 -33.45
N ASP A 32 8.78 10.73 -32.32
CA ASP A 32 9.82 9.69 -32.26
C ASP A 32 9.27 8.28 -32.60
N LEU A 33 8.09 7.93 -32.11
CA LEU A 33 7.45 6.63 -32.41
C LEU A 33 6.86 6.53 -33.82
N ASN A 34 6.63 7.65 -34.50
CA ASN A 34 6.08 7.70 -35.86
C ASN A 34 7.09 8.30 -36.86
N GLN A 35 8.37 7.97 -36.74
CA GLN A 35 9.41 8.22 -37.75
C GLN A 35 9.15 7.44 -39.06
N SER A 36 8.10 7.82 -39.79
CA SER A 36 7.66 7.22 -41.06
C SER A 36 7.24 8.30 -42.06
N ASP A 37 7.60 8.14 -43.33
CA ASP A 37 7.29 9.11 -44.41
C ASP A 37 5.79 9.27 -44.72
N GLU A 38 4.91 8.42 -44.16
CA GLU A 38 3.46 8.50 -44.37
C GLU A 38 2.78 9.38 -43.29
N PRO A 39 1.74 10.15 -43.66
CA PRO A 39 0.99 10.98 -42.72
C PRO A 39 0.14 10.12 -41.76
N VAL A 40 0.75 9.73 -40.65
CA VAL A 40 0.11 9.02 -39.53
C VAL A 40 -0.94 9.91 -38.87
N ALA A 41 -2.11 9.34 -38.58
CA ALA A 41 -3.15 10.02 -37.80
C ALA A 41 -2.76 10.13 -36.30
N ASP A 42 -2.82 11.35 -35.76
CA ASP A 42 -2.42 11.70 -34.40
C ASP A 42 -2.94 10.74 -33.32
N PHE A 43 -2.09 10.44 -32.33
CA PHE A 43 -2.46 9.58 -31.21
C PHE A 43 -3.14 10.38 -30.09
N THR A 44 -4.46 10.51 -30.21
CA THR A 44 -5.29 11.33 -29.32
C THR A 44 -5.74 10.60 -28.05
N GLU A 45 -6.12 11.37 -27.01
CA GLU A 45 -6.69 10.84 -25.76
C GLU A 45 -7.96 10.00 -25.98
N SER A 46 -8.79 10.38 -26.95
CA SER A 46 -9.99 9.61 -27.32
C SER A 46 -9.64 8.27 -27.98
N ARG A 47 -8.59 8.21 -28.80
CA ARG A 47 -8.05 6.96 -29.37
C ARG A 47 -7.45 6.07 -28.27
N ALA A 48 -6.67 6.64 -27.36
CA ALA A 48 -6.12 5.94 -26.19
C ALA A 48 -7.23 5.34 -25.30
N LYS A 49 -8.27 6.12 -24.99
CA LYS A 49 -9.47 5.66 -24.26
C LYS A 49 -10.20 4.54 -24.99
N ALA A 50 -10.38 4.66 -26.31
CA ALA A 50 -11.03 3.64 -27.13
C ALA A 50 -10.23 2.32 -27.13
N LEU A 51 -8.90 2.39 -27.24
CA LEU A 51 -8.00 1.23 -27.18
C LEU A 51 -8.08 0.48 -25.85
N LEU A 52 -7.98 1.19 -24.72
CA LEU A 52 -8.02 0.58 -23.38
C LEU A 52 -9.38 -0.06 -23.07
N ARG A 53 -10.47 0.51 -23.61
CA ARG A 53 -11.82 -0.06 -23.54
C ARG A 53 -11.99 -1.27 -24.48
N ALA A 54 -11.52 -1.18 -25.72
CA ALA A 54 -11.64 -2.26 -26.71
C ALA A 54 -10.81 -3.50 -26.35
N ALA A 55 -9.69 -3.32 -25.65
CA ALA A 55 -8.88 -4.41 -25.12
C ALA A 55 -9.40 -5.00 -23.79
N ASP A 56 -10.50 -4.48 -23.23
CA ASP A 56 -11.04 -4.81 -21.90
C ASP A 56 -9.98 -4.69 -20.77
N LEU A 57 -9.08 -3.71 -20.92
CA LEU A 57 -7.93 -3.55 -20.03
C LEU A 57 -8.15 -2.47 -18.96
N LEU A 58 -9.08 -1.53 -19.13
CA LEU A 58 -9.39 -0.50 -18.13
C LEU A 58 -10.91 -0.28 -18.03
N ASP A 59 -11.43 -0.42 -16.82
CA ASP A 59 -12.82 -0.19 -16.47
C ASP A 59 -13.12 1.31 -16.25
N ASP A 60 -14.33 1.75 -16.63
CA ASP A 60 -14.75 3.15 -16.49
C ASP A 60 -14.69 3.70 -15.05
N PRO A 61 -15.03 2.94 -13.98
CA PRO A 61 -14.89 3.40 -12.60
C PRO A 61 -13.43 3.70 -12.20
N THR A 62 -12.48 2.83 -12.55
CA THR A 62 -11.06 3.08 -12.30
C THR A 62 -10.55 4.28 -13.11
N ARG A 63 -10.96 4.41 -14.39
CA ARG A 63 -10.63 5.58 -15.22
C ARG A 63 -11.10 6.89 -14.59
N HIS A 64 -12.36 6.96 -14.15
CA HIS A 64 -12.90 8.15 -13.49
C HIS A 64 -12.26 8.42 -12.11
N SER A 65 -11.89 7.38 -11.37
CA SER A 65 -11.16 7.51 -10.11
C SER A 65 -9.74 8.08 -10.34
N PHE A 66 -9.10 7.71 -11.45
CA PHE A 66 -7.81 8.26 -11.87
C PHE A 66 -7.93 9.71 -12.35
N GLU A 67 -8.91 10.02 -13.20
CA GLU A 67 -9.21 11.39 -13.67
C GLU A 67 -9.36 12.35 -12.48
N ARG A 68 -10.13 11.97 -11.46
CA ARG A 68 -10.30 12.75 -10.23
C ARG A 68 -9.03 12.82 -9.36
N LEU A 69 -8.17 11.81 -9.42
CA LEU A 69 -6.92 11.79 -8.67
C LEU A 69 -5.91 12.79 -9.25
N VAL A 70 -5.83 12.92 -10.57
CA VAL A 70 -4.91 13.85 -11.26
C VAL A 70 -5.36 15.32 -11.28
N GLU A 71 -6.51 15.65 -10.67
CA GLU A 71 -6.88 17.03 -10.33
C GLU A 71 -5.95 17.65 -9.26
N ASN A 72 -5.26 16.82 -8.46
CA ASN A 72 -4.39 17.26 -7.38
C ASN A 72 -2.91 17.28 -7.83
N GLU A 73 -2.22 18.42 -7.69
CA GLU A 73 -0.81 18.57 -8.08
C GLU A 73 0.12 17.53 -7.43
N THR A 74 -0.08 17.19 -6.15
CA THR A 74 0.74 16.16 -5.47
C THR A 74 0.63 14.79 -6.15
N ALA A 75 -0.56 14.50 -6.69
CA ALA A 75 -0.85 13.27 -7.41
C ALA A 75 -0.29 13.30 -8.83
N VAL A 76 -0.39 14.44 -9.51
CA VAL A 76 0.26 14.69 -10.82
C VAL A 76 1.76 14.47 -10.71
N ARG A 77 2.43 15.10 -9.72
CA ARG A 77 3.88 14.92 -9.49
C ARG A 77 4.23 13.45 -9.25
N SER A 78 3.50 12.75 -8.38
CA SER A 78 3.77 11.32 -8.13
C SER A 78 3.54 10.43 -9.34
N ALA A 79 2.46 10.66 -10.09
CA ALA A 79 2.13 9.86 -11.27
C ALA A 79 3.14 10.12 -12.40
N PHE A 80 3.61 11.35 -12.57
CA PHE A 80 4.62 11.69 -13.57
C PHE A 80 5.99 11.09 -13.21
N TYR A 81 6.35 11.07 -11.91
CA TYR A 81 7.58 10.44 -11.43
C TYR A 81 7.58 8.94 -11.67
N ASP A 82 6.51 8.26 -11.24
CA ASP A 82 6.35 6.82 -11.46
C ASP A 82 6.32 6.50 -12.97
N LEU A 83 5.69 7.35 -13.80
CA LEU A 83 5.66 7.16 -15.26
C LEU A 83 7.05 7.25 -15.88
N LEU A 84 7.85 8.28 -15.54
CA LEU A 84 9.21 8.45 -16.07
C LEU A 84 10.11 7.29 -15.63
N ALA A 85 10.04 6.88 -14.37
CA ALA A 85 10.83 5.78 -13.82
C ALA A 85 10.41 4.41 -14.41
N GLU A 86 9.12 4.13 -14.56
CA GLU A 86 8.63 2.88 -15.14
C GLU A 86 8.84 2.80 -16.67
N SER A 87 8.79 3.94 -17.37
CA SER A 87 9.08 4.04 -18.81
C SER A 87 10.58 4.13 -19.14
N SER A 88 11.43 4.40 -18.14
CA SER A 88 12.87 4.70 -18.29
C SER A 88 13.18 5.89 -19.23
N LEU A 89 12.23 6.83 -19.35
CA LEU A 89 12.43 8.11 -20.03
C LEU A 89 13.32 9.08 -19.22
N ASP A 90 13.58 8.76 -17.95
CA ASP A 90 14.44 9.55 -17.06
C ASP A 90 15.94 9.42 -17.36
N ALA A 91 16.32 8.45 -18.20
CA ALA A 91 17.69 8.26 -18.69
C ALA A 91 17.97 8.99 -20.02
N ASP A 92 16.98 9.64 -20.63
CA ASP A 92 17.09 10.27 -21.93
C ASP A 92 17.42 11.78 -21.84
N ASP A 93 18.47 12.20 -22.54
CA ASP A 93 18.95 13.59 -22.52
C ASP A 93 17.99 14.56 -23.23
N GLU A 94 17.22 14.12 -24.22
CA GLU A 94 16.21 14.95 -24.88
C GLU A 94 15.03 15.21 -23.95
N VAL A 95 14.59 14.18 -23.20
CA VAL A 95 13.54 14.33 -22.18
C VAL A 95 13.99 15.29 -21.07
N ALA A 96 15.27 15.24 -20.67
CA ALA A 96 15.84 16.21 -19.73
C ALA A 96 15.85 17.65 -20.29
N ALA A 97 16.19 17.83 -21.57
CA ALA A 97 16.13 19.13 -22.25
C ALA A 97 14.69 19.65 -22.41
N LEU A 98 13.72 18.79 -22.69
CA LEU A 98 12.29 19.12 -22.70
C LEU A 98 11.82 19.57 -21.31
N GLY A 99 12.27 18.91 -20.24
CA GLY A 99 12.02 19.34 -18.87
C GLY A 99 12.56 20.74 -18.58
N ALA A 100 13.82 21.00 -18.90
CA ALA A 100 14.46 22.31 -18.68
C ALA A 100 13.79 23.44 -19.48
N THR A 101 13.47 23.21 -20.76
CA THR A 101 12.78 24.20 -21.60
C THR A 101 11.31 24.40 -21.21
N SER A 102 10.69 23.45 -20.51
CA SER A 102 9.32 23.58 -19.97
C SER A 102 9.29 24.37 -18.67
N ALA A 103 10.29 24.18 -17.79
CA ALA A 103 10.48 24.98 -16.58
C ALA A 103 10.75 26.48 -16.88
N ALA A 104 11.25 26.80 -18.07
CA ALA A 104 11.47 28.17 -18.55
C ALA A 104 10.33 28.73 -19.43
N ALA A 105 9.25 27.99 -19.63
CA ALA A 105 8.14 28.42 -20.49
C ALA A 105 7.25 29.46 -19.78
N VAL A 106 6.88 30.53 -20.49
CA VAL A 106 5.90 31.50 -19.97
C VAL A 106 4.51 30.87 -19.99
N GLY A 107 3.78 30.97 -18.87
CA GLY A 107 2.53 30.24 -18.62
C GLY A 107 1.53 30.30 -19.76
N GLY A 108 1.26 29.14 -20.35
CA GLY A 108 0.21 28.95 -21.36
C GLY A 108 -1.16 28.62 -20.75
N ALA A 109 -2.17 28.48 -21.61
CA ALA A 109 -3.51 28.08 -21.18
C ALA A 109 -3.50 26.68 -20.52
N GLN A 110 -4.25 26.53 -19.43
CA GLN A 110 -4.39 25.28 -18.68
C GLN A 110 -5.29 24.29 -19.42
N GLU A 111 -4.74 23.61 -20.43
CA GLU A 111 -5.33 22.37 -20.95
C GLU A 111 -4.99 21.19 -20.04
N ALA A 112 -5.91 20.23 -19.92
CA ALA A 112 -5.70 19.03 -19.11
C ALA A 112 -4.66 18.10 -19.74
N ILE A 113 -3.92 17.36 -18.91
CA ILE A 113 -2.95 16.37 -19.38
C ILE A 113 -3.68 15.18 -19.99
N ASN A 114 -3.33 14.83 -21.23
CA ASN A 114 -3.77 13.62 -21.93
C ASN A 114 -3.07 12.37 -21.37
N TRP A 115 -3.46 11.95 -20.17
CA TRP A 115 -2.77 10.88 -19.42
C TRP A 115 -2.87 9.49 -20.05
N LEU A 116 -3.99 9.16 -20.69
CA LEU A 116 -4.14 7.84 -21.34
C LEU A 116 -3.25 7.77 -22.59
N ALA A 117 -3.20 8.85 -23.38
CA ALA A 117 -2.29 8.94 -24.52
C ALA A 117 -0.82 8.92 -24.08
N LEU A 118 -0.46 9.73 -23.09
CA LEU A 118 0.90 9.83 -22.56
C LEU A 118 1.40 8.51 -21.96
N SER A 119 0.58 7.82 -21.16
CA SER A 119 0.98 6.55 -20.57
C SER A 119 1.16 5.44 -21.60
N ILE A 120 0.28 5.33 -22.59
CA ILE A 120 0.46 4.39 -23.70
C ILE A 120 1.70 4.75 -24.52
N ALA A 121 1.92 6.02 -24.86
CA ALA A 121 3.08 6.48 -25.61
C ALA A 121 4.40 6.19 -24.90
N ALA A 122 4.50 6.48 -23.60
CA ALA A 122 5.71 6.21 -22.81
C ALA A 122 6.04 4.71 -22.71
N PHE A 123 5.03 3.83 -22.56
CA PHE A 123 5.25 2.39 -22.56
C PHE A 123 5.47 1.81 -23.96
N ALA A 124 4.88 2.41 -25.00
CA ALA A 124 5.14 2.07 -26.41
C ALA A 124 6.59 2.37 -26.78
N TRP A 125 7.09 3.55 -26.42
CA TRP A 125 8.49 3.97 -26.57
C TRP A 125 9.46 3.00 -25.92
N LYS A 126 9.25 2.66 -24.63
CA LYS A 126 10.06 1.65 -23.93
C LYS A 126 10.10 0.28 -24.62
N SER A 127 9.06 -0.06 -25.38
CA SER A 127 8.96 -1.33 -26.13
C SER A 127 9.40 -1.23 -27.60
N GLY A 128 9.73 -0.03 -28.09
CA GLY A 128 10.00 0.23 -29.51
C GLY A 128 8.80 -0.04 -30.43
N TYR A 129 7.57 0.18 -29.94
CA TYR A 129 6.34 -0.16 -30.66
C TYR A 129 5.65 1.09 -31.24
N PRO A 130 5.37 1.14 -32.56
CA PRO A 130 4.85 2.35 -33.21
C PRO A 130 3.37 2.61 -32.90
N LEU A 131 3.03 3.86 -32.59
CA LEU A 131 1.67 4.26 -32.18
C LEU A 131 0.64 4.14 -33.31
N TYR A 132 1.04 4.35 -34.58
CA TYR A 132 0.13 4.23 -35.72
C TYR A 132 -0.56 2.85 -35.80
N SER A 133 0.16 1.80 -35.39
CA SER A 133 -0.31 0.39 -35.46
C SER A 133 -1.34 0.02 -34.38
N LEU A 134 -1.57 0.88 -33.38
CA LEU A 134 -2.60 0.69 -32.37
C LEU A 134 -3.96 1.19 -32.87
N ASP A 135 -4.73 0.29 -33.47
CA ASP A 135 -6.11 0.56 -33.94
C ASP A 135 -7.16 0.08 -32.91
N PRO A 136 -8.03 0.96 -32.38
CA PRO A 136 -9.15 0.55 -31.52
C PRO A 136 -10.19 -0.34 -32.21
N ALA A 137 -10.28 -0.35 -33.55
CA ALA A 137 -11.19 -1.23 -34.28
C ALA A 137 -10.68 -2.69 -34.36
N SER A 138 -9.38 -2.92 -34.17
CA SER A 138 -8.74 -4.24 -34.16
C SER A 138 -7.83 -4.36 -32.93
N PRO A 139 -8.38 -4.49 -31.71
CA PRO A 139 -7.60 -4.46 -30.48
C PRO A 139 -6.54 -5.58 -30.44
N PRO A 140 -5.31 -5.26 -29.98
CA PRO A 140 -4.21 -6.22 -29.99
C PRO A 140 -4.43 -7.33 -28.95
N GLY A 141 -4.12 -8.58 -29.32
CA GLY A 141 -4.24 -9.72 -28.42
C GLY A 141 -3.37 -9.60 -27.17
N THR A 142 -3.86 -10.08 -26.02
CA THR A 142 -3.30 -9.86 -24.67
C THR A 142 -1.82 -10.23 -24.52
N TYR A 143 -1.33 -11.18 -25.31
CA TYR A 143 0.06 -11.66 -25.27
C TYR A 143 0.97 -11.08 -26.38
N SER A 144 0.42 -10.26 -27.27
CA SER A 144 1.22 -9.52 -28.27
C SER A 144 2.03 -8.38 -27.61
N PRO A 145 3.11 -7.89 -28.24
CA PRO A 145 3.87 -6.74 -27.72
C PRO A 145 2.97 -5.51 -27.46
N ALA A 146 2.10 -5.19 -28.41
CA ALA A 146 1.07 -4.15 -28.28
C ALA A 146 0.13 -4.38 -27.08
N GLY A 147 -0.34 -5.62 -26.90
CA GLY A 147 -1.16 -6.00 -25.74
C GLY A 147 -0.42 -5.83 -24.40
N GLN A 148 0.89 -6.10 -24.35
CA GLN A 148 1.71 -5.86 -23.16
C GLN A 148 1.91 -4.36 -22.86
N VAL A 149 2.05 -3.52 -23.90
CA VAL A 149 2.10 -2.05 -23.75
C VAL A 149 0.80 -1.54 -23.12
N LEU A 150 -0.36 -1.87 -23.72
CA LEU A 150 -1.66 -1.47 -23.18
C LEU A 150 -1.89 -2.02 -21.77
N LYS A 151 -1.46 -3.26 -21.50
CA LYS A 151 -1.57 -3.87 -20.16
C LYS A 151 -0.71 -3.15 -19.13
N ARG A 152 0.48 -2.68 -19.48
CA ARG A 152 1.32 -1.86 -18.59
C ARG A 152 0.72 -0.48 -18.35
N ALA A 153 0.23 0.21 -19.38
CA ALA A 153 -0.47 1.48 -19.22
C ALA A 153 -1.69 1.35 -18.27
N ALA A 154 -2.53 0.31 -18.47
CA ALA A 154 -3.66 0.05 -17.60
C ALA A 154 -3.28 -0.41 -16.18
N TYR A 155 -2.14 -1.09 -16.01
CA TYR A 155 -1.60 -1.46 -14.70
C TYR A 155 -1.08 -0.23 -13.94
N PHE A 156 -0.34 0.66 -14.60
CA PHE A 156 0.12 1.93 -14.05
C PHE A 156 -1.06 2.78 -13.54
N ILE A 157 -2.13 2.93 -14.33
CA ILE A 157 -3.34 3.68 -13.92
C ILE A 157 -3.96 3.08 -12.65
N ARG A 158 -4.11 1.74 -12.59
CA ARG A 158 -4.60 1.04 -11.40
C ARG A 158 -3.70 1.25 -10.19
N GLN A 159 -2.37 1.18 -10.38
CA GLN A 159 -1.38 1.39 -9.31
C GLN A 159 -1.50 2.80 -8.70
N GLN A 160 -1.71 3.84 -9.52
CA GLN A 160 -1.94 5.20 -9.03
C GLN A 160 -3.24 5.33 -8.23
N VAL A 161 -4.33 4.70 -8.67
CA VAL A 161 -5.63 4.71 -7.96
C VAL A 161 -5.57 3.91 -6.64
N GLN A 162 -4.85 2.79 -6.61
CA GLN A 162 -4.69 1.94 -5.43
C GLN A 162 -3.69 2.50 -4.40
N ARG A 163 -2.90 3.51 -4.76
CA ARG A 163 -1.89 4.10 -3.89
C ARG A 163 -2.50 4.83 -2.70
N SER A 164 -1.99 4.55 -1.50
CA SER A 164 -2.46 5.22 -0.28
C SER A 164 -2.24 6.74 -0.34
N ALA A 165 -3.20 7.51 0.17
CA ALA A 165 -3.12 8.97 0.15
C ALA A 165 -1.90 9.52 0.92
N THR A 166 -1.48 8.85 1.99
CA THR A 166 -0.31 9.22 2.81
C THR A 166 1.01 8.96 2.10
N GLU A 167 1.13 7.87 1.35
CA GLU A 167 2.31 7.58 0.53
C GLU A 167 2.42 8.54 -0.65
N ARG A 168 1.28 8.81 -1.32
CA ARG A 168 1.19 9.80 -2.41
C ARG A 168 1.52 11.21 -1.95
N ASP A 169 0.98 11.67 -0.83
CA ASP A 169 1.33 12.98 -0.23
C ASP A 169 2.82 13.05 0.16
N LYS A 170 3.36 11.97 0.72
CA LYS A 170 4.79 11.88 1.05
C LYS A 170 5.69 12.01 -0.19
N LEU A 171 5.39 11.30 -1.29
CA LEU A 171 6.15 11.46 -2.54
C LEU A 171 5.90 12.81 -3.18
N GLY A 172 4.65 13.27 -3.26
CA GLY A 172 4.29 14.57 -3.83
C GLY A 172 5.07 15.72 -3.17
N ARG A 173 5.21 15.71 -1.85
CA ARG A 173 6.07 16.67 -1.12
C ARG A 173 7.55 16.48 -1.46
N GLN A 174 8.06 15.24 -1.49
CA GLN A 174 9.46 14.97 -1.87
C GLN A 174 9.78 15.41 -3.31
N LEU A 175 8.79 15.45 -4.20
CA LEU A 175 8.91 15.86 -5.61
C LEU A 175 8.63 17.37 -5.82
N ALA A 176 7.95 18.03 -4.89
CA ALA A 176 7.73 19.48 -4.93
C ALA A 176 8.88 20.29 -4.30
N TYR A 177 9.61 19.73 -3.35
CA TYR A 177 10.75 20.40 -2.72
C TYR A 177 12.08 19.96 -3.35
N ASP A 178 12.73 20.86 -4.09
CA ASP A 178 14.16 20.70 -4.42
C ASP A 178 15.03 21.16 -3.23
N ALA A 179 15.82 20.23 -2.69
CA ALA A 179 16.80 20.52 -1.65
C ALA A 179 18.01 21.33 -2.15
N ALA A 180 18.20 21.45 -3.48
CA ALA A 180 19.30 22.19 -4.10
C ALA A 180 18.96 23.66 -4.43
N VAL A 181 17.67 24.02 -4.54
CA VAL A 181 17.23 25.42 -4.69
C VAL A 181 17.40 26.21 -3.38
N LEU A 182 17.61 25.51 -2.27
CA LEU A 182 18.11 26.09 -1.02
C LEU A 182 19.60 26.42 -1.13
N SER A 183 19.87 27.66 -1.58
CA SER A 183 20.98 28.44 -1.01
C SER A 183 20.96 28.33 0.53
N PRO A 184 22.12 28.38 1.22
CA PRO A 184 22.28 27.90 2.59
C PRO A 184 21.50 28.76 3.60
N GLY A 185 20.22 28.44 3.79
CA GLY A 185 19.27 29.34 4.46
C GLY A 185 17.85 28.78 4.64
N THR A 186 17.64 27.46 4.64
CA THR A 186 16.61 26.91 5.53
C THR A 186 17.14 27.04 6.95
N PRO A 187 16.60 27.93 7.81
CA PRO A 187 17.03 27.98 9.19
C PRO A 187 16.74 26.62 9.82
N SER A 188 17.78 26.00 10.34
CA SER A 188 17.67 24.88 11.26
C SER A 188 16.92 25.33 12.53
N LEU A 189 16.50 24.37 13.37
CA LEU A 189 15.81 24.70 14.63
C LEU A 189 16.68 25.57 15.57
N ASP A 190 18.01 25.51 15.39
CA ASP A 190 19.02 26.33 16.10
C ASP A 190 19.21 27.75 15.50
N GLU A 191 18.63 28.03 14.32
CA GLU A 191 18.73 29.33 13.62
C GLU A 191 17.41 30.13 13.65
N MET A 192 16.37 29.60 14.27
CA MET A 192 15.29 30.48 14.74
C MET A 192 15.88 31.44 15.78
N PRO A 193 15.52 32.74 15.75
CA PRO A 193 15.93 33.63 16.81
C PRO A 193 15.40 33.09 18.14
N ASP A 194 16.29 33.00 19.14
CA ASP A 194 15.90 32.72 20.52
C ASP A 194 14.70 33.57 20.92
N ALA A 195 13.86 33.04 21.82
CA ALA A 195 12.67 33.71 22.37
C ALA A 195 12.98 34.94 23.26
N GLN A 196 14.11 35.60 22.98
CA GLN A 196 14.63 36.83 23.56
C GLN A 196 14.49 38.04 22.61
N GLN A 197 14.01 37.86 21.36
CA GLN A 197 13.51 39.01 20.59
C GLN A 197 12.41 39.69 21.39
N GLN A 198 12.62 40.97 21.72
CA GLN A 198 11.71 41.75 22.55
C GLN A 198 10.31 41.79 21.94
N ILE A 199 9.41 41.00 22.52
CA ILE A 199 7.97 41.13 22.30
C ILE A 199 7.62 42.56 22.68
N ALA A 200 7.10 43.33 21.71
CA ALA A 200 6.65 44.69 21.95
C ALA A 200 5.66 44.69 23.13
N PRO A 201 5.78 45.63 24.09
CA PRO A 201 5.02 45.57 25.34
C PRO A 201 3.53 45.47 25.05
N ILE A 202 2.92 44.41 25.57
CA ILE A 202 1.50 44.09 25.38
C ILE A 202 0.68 45.31 25.84
N PRO A 203 -0.24 45.84 25.01
CA PRO A 203 -0.99 47.03 25.37
C PRO A 203 -1.84 46.79 26.63
N PRO A 204 -2.02 47.80 27.50
CA PRO A 204 -2.50 47.64 28.89
C PRO A 204 -3.93 47.09 29.06
N TYR A 205 -4.62 46.76 27.97
CA TYR A 205 -5.98 46.22 27.95
C TYR A 205 -6.10 44.87 27.22
N TYR A 206 -5.00 44.25 26.78
CA TYR A 206 -5.06 42.93 26.16
C TYR A 206 -5.35 41.86 27.22
N ARG A 207 -6.58 41.34 27.22
CA ARG A 207 -6.91 40.10 27.92
C ARG A 207 -6.78 38.96 26.92
N SER A 208 -6.01 37.93 27.27
CA SER A 208 -6.04 36.67 26.55
C SER A 208 -7.47 36.11 26.53
N PRO A 209 -7.96 35.61 25.37
CA PRO A 209 -9.29 35.05 25.29
C PRO A 209 -9.39 33.84 26.22
N ILE A 210 -10.38 33.86 27.12
CA ILE A 210 -10.67 32.75 28.02
C ILE A 210 -11.14 31.58 27.14
N PRO A 211 -10.61 30.36 27.32
CA PRO A 211 -11.12 29.19 26.61
C PRO A 211 -12.62 29.03 26.86
N VAL A 212 -13.41 29.14 25.80
CA VAL A 212 -14.84 28.89 25.87
C VAL A 212 -15.04 27.39 25.93
N ASN A 213 -15.32 26.87 27.14
CA ASN A 213 -15.89 25.54 27.26
C ASN A 213 -17.26 25.55 26.58
N TYR A 214 -17.34 24.94 25.41
CA TYR A 214 -18.62 24.58 24.82
C TYR A 214 -19.32 23.61 25.79
N PRO A 215 -20.61 23.83 26.11
CA PRO A 215 -21.35 22.85 26.90
C PRO A 215 -21.35 21.53 26.15
N GLU A 216 -20.91 20.47 26.83
CA GLU A 216 -20.86 19.13 26.26
C GLU A 216 -22.29 18.73 25.85
N MET A 217 -22.53 18.56 24.55
CA MET A 217 -23.82 18.12 24.02
C MET A 217 -24.12 16.73 24.57
N SER A 218 -25.01 16.66 25.56
CA SER A 218 -25.48 15.39 26.13
C SER A 218 -26.10 14.54 25.03
N ARG A 219 -25.81 13.23 25.09
CA ARG A 219 -26.23 12.20 24.11
C ARG A 219 -27.75 11.96 24.05
N GLU A 220 -28.54 12.82 24.67
CA GLU A 220 -29.99 12.68 24.85
C GLU A 220 -30.81 13.39 23.75
N THR A 221 -30.18 14.19 22.88
CA THR A 221 -30.83 14.87 21.75
C THR A 221 -30.79 14.10 20.42
N LEU A 222 -30.32 12.85 20.44
CA LEU A 222 -30.37 11.91 19.31
C LEU A 222 -31.26 10.70 19.65
N GLN A 223 -32.53 10.98 19.96
CA GLN A 223 -33.58 9.98 19.80
C GLN A 223 -34.01 9.99 18.33
N VAL A 224 -33.63 8.93 17.61
CA VAL A 224 -34.28 8.58 16.34
C VAL A 224 -35.49 7.76 16.71
N GLU A 225 -36.69 8.31 16.50
CA GLU A 225 -37.94 7.55 16.63
C GLU A 225 -38.05 6.58 15.44
N GLU A 226 -37.90 5.29 15.71
CA GLU A 226 -38.37 4.23 14.81
C GLU A 226 -39.89 4.01 15.01
N ASP A 227 -40.56 3.68 13.90
CA ASP A 227 -41.99 3.34 13.76
C ASP A 227 -43.04 4.40 14.14
N THR A 228 -43.64 4.99 13.10
CA THR A 228 -45.08 4.74 12.86
C THR A 228 -45.45 4.93 11.39
N THR A 229 -46.29 4.04 10.88
CA THR A 229 -46.79 4.04 9.51
C THR A 229 -48.14 4.75 9.37
N SER A 230 -48.35 5.35 8.19
CA SER A 230 -49.66 5.59 7.54
C SER A 230 -50.64 6.61 8.14
N SER A 231 -50.86 7.72 7.42
CA SER A 231 -52.21 8.10 6.95
C SER A 231 -52.18 9.21 5.88
N MET A 232 -52.96 9.01 4.81
CA MET A 232 -53.25 9.96 3.69
C MET A 232 -52.02 10.25 2.78
N GLU A 233 -52.11 10.27 1.45
CA GLU A 233 -53.19 10.71 0.55
C GLU A 233 -53.52 9.71 -0.60
N GLN A 234 -54.66 9.94 -1.27
CA GLN A 234 -55.05 9.41 -2.60
C GLN A 234 -54.12 10.00 -3.70
N GLU A 235 -53.95 9.51 -4.94
CA GLU A 235 -54.54 8.47 -5.81
C GLU A 235 -53.49 8.13 -6.92
N ALA A 236 -53.55 7.16 -7.84
CA ALA A 236 -54.61 6.25 -8.34
C ALA A 236 -54.00 4.94 -8.93
N ASP A 237 -54.81 4.18 -9.68
CA ASP A 237 -54.55 2.86 -10.31
C ASP A 237 -54.03 2.91 -11.78
N PRO A 238 -53.63 1.78 -12.45
CA PRO A 238 -53.75 0.37 -12.04
C PRO A 238 -52.49 -0.52 -12.13
N ILE A 239 -52.42 -1.36 -11.09
CA ILE A 239 -51.82 -2.69 -10.90
C ILE A 239 -51.72 -3.61 -12.14
N THR A 240 -50.54 -4.23 -12.35
CA THR A 240 -50.42 -5.55 -13.01
C THR A 240 -50.27 -6.63 -11.94
N ALA A 241 -51.28 -7.49 -11.77
CA ALA A 241 -51.33 -8.43 -10.65
C ALA A 241 -50.43 -9.65 -10.83
N VAL A 242 -49.58 -9.92 -9.83
CA VAL A 242 -48.92 -11.23 -9.63
C VAL A 242 -49.41 -11.82 -8.31
N SER A 243 -50.25 -12.85 -8.38
CA SER A 243 -50.70 -13.57 -7.18
C SER A 243 -49.54 -14.37 -6.57
N ARG A 244 -49.18 -14.07 -5.32
CA ARG A 244 -48.38 -14.99 -4.49
C ARG A 244 -49.30 -15.97 -3.79
N GLY A 245 -48.99 -17.26 -3.94
CA GLY A 245 -49.75 -18.36 -3.34
C GLY A 245 -49.62 -18.44 -1.82
N THR A 246 -50.45 -19.30 -1.23
CA THR A 246 -50.57 -19.57 0.21
C THR A 246 -49.26 -19.98 0.89
N PRO A 247 -49.04 -19.62 2.17
CA PRO A 247 -47.85 -20.02 2.91
C PRO A 247 -47.81 -21.54 3.15
N LEU A 248 -46.67 -22.14 2.84
CA LEU A 248 -46.39 -23.57 3.10
C LEU A 248 -46.26 -23.81 4.61
N THR A 249 -47.01 -24.76 5.14
CA THR A 249 -46.91 -25.20 6.53
C THR A 249 -46.12 -26.50 6.56
N ILE A 250 -44.88 -26.45 7.07
CA ILE A 250 -44.02 -27.65 7.21
C ILE A 250 -44.45 -28.39 8.47
N THR A 251 -44.99 -29.60 8.31
CA THR A 251 -45.32 -30.49 9.42
C THR A 251 -44.11 -31.36 9.81
N THR A 252 -44.12 -31.88 11.03
CA THR A 252 -43.02 -32.67 11.65
C THR A 252 -42.74 -34.04 11.00
N GLU A 253 -43.28 -34.32 9.83
CA GLU A 253 -43.14 -35.58 9.09
C GLU A 253 -42.11 -35.50 7.95
N ASP A 254 -41.69 -34.29 7.54
CA ASP A 254 -40.65 -34.06 6.51
C ASP A 254 -39.19 -34.22 7.02
N LEU A 255 -39.01 -34.55 8.31
CA LEU A 255 -37.70 -34.68 8.96
C LEU A 255 -37.28 -36.14 9.12
N THR A 256 -36.97 -36.86 8.03
CA THR A 256 -36.04 -38.02 8.08
C THR A 256 -35.59 -38.53 6.71
N PRO A 257 -34.27 -38.56 6.45
CA PRO A 257 -33.61 -39.61 5.67
C PRO A 257 -32.78 -40.53 6.59
N PRO A 258 -32.62 -41.83 6.29
CA PRO A 258 -31.82 -42.74 7.11
C PRO A 258 -30.32 -42.60 6.83
N GLU A 259 -29.54 -42.16 7.83
CA GLU A 259 -28.07 -42.23 7.77
C GLU A 259 -27.57 -43.68 7.98
N PRO A 260 -26.65 -44.19 7.12
CA PRO A 260 -25.94 -45.44 7.40
C PRO A 260 -24.88 -45.23 8.48
N GLN A 261 -24.89 -46.05 9.53
CA GLN A 261 -23.95 -45.94 10.65
C GLN A 261 -22.48 -46.13 10.20
N PRO A 262 -21.52 -45.32 10.70
CA PRO A 262 -20.12 -45.46 10.34
C PRO A 262 -19.49 -46.71 10.99
N VAL A 263 -19.07 -47.65 10.14
CA VAL A 263 -18.35 -48.87 10.57
C VAL A 263 -16.95 -48.52 11.04
N ARG A 264 -16.64 -48.80 12.32
CA ARG A 264 -15.27 -48.66 12.87
C ARG A 264 -14.34 -49.70 12.23
N GLN A 265 -13.35 -49.25 11.47
CA GLN A 265 -12.23 -50.10 11.06
C GLN A 265 -11.28 -50.36 12.24
N ALA A 266 -10.63 -51.52 12.24
CA ALA A 266 -9.68 -51.91 13.27
C ALA A 266 -8.36 -51.08 13.18
N PRO A 267 -7.68 -50.82 14.30
CA PRO A 267 -6.45 -50.03 14.29
C PRO A 267 -5.31 -50.75 13.56
N ILE A 268 -4.63 -50.01 12.67
CA ILE A 268 -3.48 -50.49 11.90
C ILE A 268 -2.29 -50.70 12.87
N GLN A 269 -1.86 -51.94 13.05
CA GLN A 269 -0.65 -52.26 13.79
C GLN A 269 0.53 -52.38 12.82
N ILE A 270 1.43 -51.40 12.84
CA ILE A 270 2.71 -51.48 12.14
C ILE A 270 3.67 -52.29 13.03
N THR A 271 3.87 -53.57 12.70
CA THR A 271 4.87 -54.41 13.37
C THR A 271 6.29 -53.99 12.98
N SER A 272 7.22 -54.08 13.93
CA SER A 272 8.60 -53.57 13.80
C SER A 272 9.41 -54.15 12.63
N ASP A 273 9.01 -55.29 12.05
CA ASP A 273 9.64 -55.87 10.86
C ASP A 273 9.32 -55.13 9.54
N GLN A 274 8.38 -54.17 9.54
CA GLN A 274 8.04 -53.37 8.35
C GLN A 274 8.95 -52.13 8.17
N VAL A 275 9.92 -51.90 9.06
CA VAL A 275 10.88 -50.79 8.93
C VAL A 275 12.19 -51.31 8.36
N GLN A 276 12.41 -51.07 7.06
CA GLN A 276 13.67 -51.40 6.40
C GLN A 276 14.79 -50.50 6.94
N PRO A 277 15.90 -51.05 7.49
CA PRO A 277 16.98 -50.22 8.04
C PRO A 277 17.74 -49.49 6.92
N PRO A 278 18.16 -48.22 7.14
CA PRO A 278 18.90 -47.46 6.14
C PRO A 278 20.32 -48.02 5.94
N PRO A 279 20.88 -47.96 4.72
CA PRO A 279 22.26 -48.38 4.46
C PRO A 279 23.28 -47.48 5.17
N ALA A 280 24.43 -48.07 5.53
CA ALA A 280 25.47 -47.41 6.33
C ALA A 280 26.10 -46.19 5.62
N PRO A 281 26.48 -45.14 6.36
CA PRO A 281 27.04 -43.92 5.79
C PRO A 281 28.48 -44.09 5.29
N VAL A 282 28.75 -43.56 4.09
CA VAL A 282 30.10 -43.45 3.50
C VAL A 282 30.84 -42.27 4.15
N PRO A 283 32.14 -42.39 4.52
CA PRO A 283 32.87 -41.32 5.18
C PRO A 283 33.12 -40.11 4.26
N GLN A 284 32.83 -38.92 4.75
CA GLN A 284 33.16 -37.62 4.12
C GLN A 284 34.35 -36.96 4.83
N PRO A 285 35.14 -36.10 4.13
CA PRO A 285 36.30 -35.42 4.70
C PRO A 285 35.92 -34.39 5.80
N PRO A 286 36.87 -34.00 6.68
CA PRO A 286 36.55 -33.35 7.95
C PRO A 286 35.96 -31.94 7.77
N VAL A 287 34.72 -31.78 8.23
CA VAL A 287 34.12 -30.47 8.50
C VAL A 287 34.71 -29.93 9.80
N ASN A 288 35.23 -28.70 9.78
CA ASN A 288 35.72 -28.02 10.98
C ASN A 288 34.58 -27.86 12.01
N VAL A 289 34.69 -28.58 13.12
CA VAL A 289 33.76 -28.48 14.25
C VAL A 289 34.04 -27.18 15.00
N VAL A 290 33.26 -26.14 14.68
CA VAL A 290 33.16 -24.95 15.53
C VAL A 290 32.30 -25.33 16.74
N THR A 291 32.91 -25.37 17.92
CA THR A 291 32.19 -25.57 19.18
C THR A 291 31.26 -24.38 19.45
N PRO A 292 30.05 -24.61 20.01
CA PRO A 292 29.13 -23.52 20.31
C PRO A 292 29.65 -22.67 21.49
N THR A 293 30.14 -21.48 21.16
CA THR A 293 30.44 -20.40 22.12
C THR A 293 29.19 -20.06 22.94
N PRO A 294 29.29 -19.77 24.26
CA PRO A 294 28.14 -19.59 25.13
C PRO A 294 27.13 -18.53 24.67
N THR A 295 25.87 -18.79 25.00
CA THR A 295 24.64 -18.13 24.55
C THR A 295 24.67 -16.60 24.70
N VAL A 296 25.07 -15.91 23.64
CA VAL A 296 24.63 -14.52 23.42
C VAL A 296 23.15 -14.58 23.03
N ALA A 297 22.28 -13.98 23.85
CA ALA A 297 20.84 -14.01 23.62
C ALA A 297 20.47 -13.56 22.19
N PRO A 298 19.55 -14.25 21.48
CA PRO A 298 19.25 -13.97 20.07
C PRO A 298 18.81 -12.52 19.83
N ASN A 299 18.17 -11.90 20.84
CA ASN A 299 17.78 -10.50 20.85
C ASN A 299 18.96 -9.54 20.60
N ALA A 300 20.17 -9.84 21.12
CA ALA A 300 21.32 -8.96 20.97
C ALA A 300 21.85 -8.93 19.52
N GLN A 301 21.84 -10.07 18.82
CA GLN A 301 22.24 -10.13 17.40
C GLN A 301 21.23 -9.40 16.50
N PHE A 302 19.93 -9.56 16.78
CA PHE A 302 18.88 -8.83 16.08
C PHE A 302 18.99 -7.32 16.29
N SER A 303 19.07 -6.85 17.54
CA SER A 303 19.13 -5.42 17.85
C SER A 303 20.38 -4.75 17.25
N ASN A 304 21.53 -5.41 17.30
CA ASN A 304 22.75 -4.93 16.62
C ASN A 304 22.59 -4.87 15.09
N SER A 305 21.83 -5.79 14.49
CA SER A 305 21.58 -5.80 13.03
C SER A 305 20.69 -4.64 12.59
N VAL A 306 19.61 -4.38 13.34
CA VAL A 306 18.72 -3.24 13.12
C VAL A 306 19.50 -1.93 13.32
N GLN A 307 20.24 -1.80 14.42
CA GLN A 307 21.08 -0.61 14.68
C GLN A 307 22.13 -0.36 13.59
N ARG A 308 22.78 -1.40 13.04
CA ARG A 308 23.72 -1.26 11.93
C ARG A 308 23.05 -0.72 10.66
N LYS A 309 21.84 -1.17 10.33
CA LYS A 309 21.08 -0.68 9.17
C LYS A 309 20.69 0.79 9.32
N PHE A 310 20.19 1.18 10.50
CA PHE A 310 19.67 2.53 10.72
C PHE A 310 20.74 3.54 11.17
N ARG A 311 21.94 3.10 11.58
CA ARG A 311 23.12 3.97 11.84
C ARG A 311 23.43 4.94 10.69
N GLY A 312 23.17 4.55 9.44
CA GLY A 312 23.36 5.40 8.26
C GLY A 312 22.49 6.68 8.27
N LYS A 313 21.42 6.73 9.06
CA LYS A 313 20.53 7.90 9.19
C LYS A 313 20.93 8.87 10.31
N LYS A 314 22.03 8.63 11.04
CA LYS A 314 22.49 9.44 12.20
C LYS A 314 21.47 9.64 13.33
N GLU A 315 20.36 8.91 13.34
CA GLU A 315 19.29 9.07 14.32
C GLU A 315 19.58 8.25 15.60
N PRO A 316 19.44 8.81 16.82
CA PRO A 316 19.57 8.03 18.05
C PRO A 316 18.44 7.00 18.15
N MET A 317 18.76 5.80 18.65
CA MET A 317 17.82 4.69 18.76
C MET A 317 17.55 4.36 20.24
N LYS A 318 16.28 4.21 20.59
CA LYS A 318 15.78 3.83 21.92
C LYS A 318 15.27 2.38 21.86
N THR A 319 15.28 1.67 22.98
CA THR A 319 14.66 0.34 23.06
C THR A 319 13.22 0.43 23.58
N THR A 320 12.32 -0.27 22.90
CA THR A 320 10.89 -0.33 23.23
C THR A 320 10.48 -1.80 23.42
N LYS A 321 9.57 -2.08 24.35
CA LYS A 321 9.05 -3.43 24.61
C LYS A 321 7.83 -3.70 23.74
N LEU A 322 7.86 -4.78 22.97
CA LEU A 322 6.68 -5.33 22.30
C LEU A 322 6.20 -6.56 23.05
N ARG A 323 4.93 -6.53 23.47
CA ARG A 323 4.22 -7.64 24.09
C ARG A 323 3.19 -8.17 23.10
N ILE A 324 3.40 -9.40 22.66
CA ILE A 324 2.47 -10.12 21.80
C ILE A 324 1.61 -10.99 22.71
N LEU A 325 0.30 -10.82 22.60
CA LEU A 325 -0.70 -11.61 23.32
C LEU A 325 -1.37 -12.53 22.30
N VAL A 326 -1.37 -13.83 22.54
CA VAL A 326 -2.09 -14.80 21.69
C VAL A 326 -3.16 -15.47 22.53
N GLN A 327 -4.41 -15.23 22.20
CA GLN A 327 -5.60 -15.70 22.91
C GLN A 327 -6.55 -16.39 21.92
N GLU A 328 -7.38 -17.29 22.41
CA GLU A 328 -8.37 -17.94 21.54
C GLU A 328 -9.44 -16.96 21.06
N PHE A 329 -9.97 -16.13 21.95
CA PHE A 329 -10.97 -15.09 21.66
C PHE A 329 -10.63 -13.81 22.43
N PRO A 330 -11.26 -12.65 22.12
CA PRO A 330 -11.07 -11.42 22.90
C PRO A 330 -11.33 -11.66 24.40
N ASP A 331 -10.36 -11.29 25.24
CA ASP A 331 -10.32 -11.57 26.69
C ASP A 331 -10.36 -13.05 27.10
N GLY A 332 -10.13 -13.97 26.16
CA GLY A 332 -10.06 -15.41 26.39
C GLY A 332 -8.74 -15.90 27.01
N PRO A 333 -8.62 -17.21 27.28
CA PRO A 333 -7.38 -17.81 27.79
C PRO A 333 -6.24 -17.66 26.79
N GLY A 334 -5.04 -17.38 27.32
CA GLY A 334 -3.83 -17.26 26.53
C GLY A 334 -3.30 -18.63 26.08
N LEU A 335 -2.79 -18.72 24.86
CA LEU A 335 -2.35 -19.96 24.24
C LEU A 335 -0.84 -20.18 24.42
N TYR A 336 -0.50 -21.28 25.09
CA TYR A 336 0.88 -21.63 25.47
C TYR A 336 1.67 -22.27 24.32
N GLY A 337 2.98 -21.99 24.26
CA GLY A 337 3.94 -22.72 23.44
C GLY A 337 3.91 -22.40 21.94
N LEU A 338 3.13 -21.40 21.51
CA LEU A 338 3.04 -20.98 20.11
C LEU A 338 4.32 -20.29 19.66
N GLN A 339 4.76 -20.58 18.43
CA GLN A 339 5.98 -19.98 17.87
C GLN A 339 5.69 -18.57 17.37
N VAL A 340 6.46 -17.60 17.86
CA VAL A 340 6.36 -16.19 17.50
C VAL A 340 7.68 -15.75 16.87
N ARG A 341 7.62 -15.11 15.71
CA ARG A 341 8.78 -14.59 14.99
C ARG A 341 8.57 -13.12 14.61
N VAL A 342 9.45 -12.25 15.11
CA VAL A 342 9.46 -10.82 14.79
C VAL A 342 10.59 -10.51 13.80
N ARG A 343 10.24 -9.80 12.73
CA ARG A 343 11.14 -9.39 11.63
C ARG A 343 11.07 -7.88 11.43
N CYS A 344 12.16 -7.31 10.92
CA CYS A 344 12.20 -5.91 10.48
C CYS A 344 12.43 -5.90 8.97
N ALA A 345 11.69 -5.06 8.23
CA ALA A 345 11.80 -4.96 6.78
C ALA A 345 13.26 -4.76 6.33
N GLY A 346 13.77 -5.68 5.53
CA GLY A 346 15.14 -5.68 5.01
C GLY A 346 16.24 -5.82 6.09
N VAL A 347 16.00 -6.59 7.16
CA VAL A 347 17.03 -7.13 8.07
C VAL A 347 16.90 -8.66 8.04
N LYS A 348 18.02 -9.38 7.83
CA LYS A 348 17.99 -10.86 7.67
C LYS A 348 17.88 -11.61 9.00
N SER A 349 18.30 -11.02 10.11
CA SER A 349 18.08 -11.56 11.45
C SER A 349 16.64 -11.34 11.90
N HIS A 350 16.17 -12.19 12.81
CA HIS A 350 14.82 -12.14 13.36
C HIS A 350 14.86 -12.53 14.85
N VAL A 351 13.93 -12.03 15.64
CA VAL A 351 13.69 -12.54 16.99
C VAL A 351 12.71 -13.69 16.88
N ALA A 352 13.04 -14.85 17.44
CA ALA A 352 12.14 -15.99 17.56
C ALA A 352 12.00 -16.39 19.03
N GLY A 353 10.81 -16.83 19.43
CA GLY A 353 10.54 -17.35 20.75
C GLY A 353 9.18 -18.04 20.81
N THR A 354 8.78 -18.44 22.01
CA THR A 354 7.50 -19.09 22.28
C THR A 354 6.66 -18.33 23.30
N THR A 355 5.34 -18.42 23.22
CA THR A 355 4.43 -17.82 24.20
C THR A 355 4.53 -18.50 25.57
N THR A 356 4.45 -17.73 26.64
CA THR A 356 4.34 -18.22 28.03
C THR A 356 2.95 -18.81 28.28
N LYS A 357 2.76 -19.42 29.46
CA LYS A 357 1.50 -20.07 29.87
C LYS A 357 0.27 -19.14 29.74
N ASP A 358 0.47 -17.83 29.90
CA ASP A 358 -0.57 -16.80 29.80
C ASP A 358 -0.76 -16.28 28.37
N GLY A 359 -0.23 -16.98 27.35
CA GLY A 359 -0.28 -16.57 25.94
C GLY A 359 0.62 -15.38 25.59
N ARG A 360 1.58 -15.01 26.45
CA ARG A 360 2.37 -13.77 26.31
C ARG A 360 3.76 -14.05 25.76
N PHE A 361 4.19 -13.24 24.81
CA PHE A 361 5.58 -13.16 24.39
C PHE A 361 6.06 -11.71 24.51
N THR A 362 7.24 -11.45 25.08
CA THR A 362 7.77 -10.10 25.27
C THR A 362 9.18 -10.01 24.73
N CYS A 363 9.43 -9.06 23.83
CA CYS A 363 10.75 -8.79 23.26
C CYS A 363 11.09 -7.29 23.28
N GLU A 364 12.39 -6.98 23.30
CA GLU A 364 12.90 -5.61 23.23
C GLU A 364 13.40 -5.33 21.82
N LEU A 365 12.92 -4.24 21.22
CA LEU A 365 13.14 -3.88 19.82
C LEU A 365 13.69 -2.44 19.73
N PRO A 366 14.73 -2.18 18.92
CA PRO A 366 15.34 -0.85 18.82
C PRO A 366 14.64 0.04 17.79
N VAL A 367 13.99 1.10 18.28
CA VAL A 367 13.19 2.06 17.50
C VAL A 367 13.93 3.40 17.38
N PRO A 368 13.86 4.12 16.24
CA PRO A 368 14.40 5.47 16.13
C PRO A 368 13.66 6.46 17.06
N LEU A 369 14.33 7.51 17.52
CA LEU A 369 13.74 8.47 18.47
C LEU A 369 12.63 9.34 17.86
N ASN A 370 12.81 9.76 16.61
CA ASN A 370 11.96 10.75 15.92
C ASN A 370 11.13 10.12 14.80
N SER A 371 11.37 8.84 14.46
CA SER A 371 10.64 8.12 13.41
C SER A 371 10.20 6.73 13.85
N GLY A 372 8.99 6.34 13.43
CA GLY A 372 8.44 5.00 13.68
C GLY A 372 9.11 3.92 12.85
N LEU A 373 9.26 2.72 13.41
CA LEU A 373 9.80 1.54 12.73
C LEU A 373 8.80 0.39 12.70
N THR A 374 8.47 -0.06 11.50
CA THR A 374 7.53 -1.18 11.28
C THR A 374 8.23 -2.52 11.41
N TYR A 375 7.64 -3.39 12.22
CA TYR A 375 8.01 -4.79 12.41
C TYR A 375 6.88 -5.71 11.96
N ASP A 376 7.25 -6.81 11.31
CA ASP A 376 6.33 -7.88 10.94
C ASP A 376 6.40 -8.98 12.00
N VAL A 377 5.26 -9.37 12.53
CA VAL A 377 5.09 -10.43 13.52
C VAL A 377 4.36 -11.59 12.87
N ASP A 378 5.08 -12.70 12.68
CA ASP A 378 4.52 -13.99 12.27
C ASP A 378 4.22 -14.80 13.55
N VAL A 379 2.98 -15.29 13.71
CA VAL A 379 2.59 -16.26 14.74
C VAL A 379 2.13 -17.55 14.06
N THR A 380 2.72 -18.68 14.42
CA THR A 380 2.31 -20.00 13.91
C THR A 380 1.29 -20.64 14.85
N TRP A 381 0.09 -20.89 14.34
CA TRP A 381 -0.98 -21.62 15.03
C TRP A 381 -0.65 -23.11 15.19
N PRO A 382 -1.22 -23.83 16.18
CA PRO A 382 -0.88 -25.22 16.45
C PRO A 382 -1.42 -26.17 15.36
N ARG A 383 -0.92 -27.42 15.33
CA ARG A 383 -1.32 -28.43 14.32
C ARG A 383 -2.80 -28.79 14.34
N GLU A 384 -3.45 -28.62 15.49
CA GLU A 384 -4.90 -28.81 15.68
C GLU A 384 -5.74 -27.70 15.02
N MET A 385 -5.08 -26.62 14.56
CA MET A 385 -5.66 -25.43 13.93
C MET A 385 -4.93 -25.14 12.60
N ASP A 386 -4.85 -26.17 11.75
CA ASP A 386 -4.31 -26.16 10.37
C ASP A 386 -2.86 -25.67 10.19
N SER A 387 -2.12 -25.40 11.28
CA SER A 387 -0.75 -24.86 11.27
C SER A 387 -0.60 -23.52 10.53
N GLU A 388 -1.66 -22.73 10.45
CA GLU A 388 -1.66 -21.45 9.74
C GLU A 388 -0.67 -20.45 10.37
N VAL A 389 -0.11 -19.54 9.55
CA VAL A 389 0.80 -18.48 10.01
C VAL A 389 0.12 -17.13 9.85
N GLU A 390 -0.40 -16.59 10.95
CA GLU A 390 -0.97 -15.24 10.96
C GLU A 390 0.16 -14.20 11.00
N ARG A 391 0.15 -13.28 10.03
CA ARG A 391 1.10 -12.16 9.96
C ARG A 391 0.38 -10.85 10.28
N LYS A 392 0.93 -10.09 11.24
CA LYS A 392 0.55 -8.69 11.48
C LYS A 392 1.77 -7.79 11.41
N SER A 393 1.63 -6.64 10.77
CA SER A 393 2.62 -5.57 10.83
C SER A 393 2.23 -4.55 11.91
N ILE A 394 3.23 -4.05 12.65
CA ILE A 394 3.05 -3.02 13.67
C ILE A 394 4.16 -1.98 13.57
N THR A 395 3.78 -0.70 13.51
CA THR A 395 4.73 0.42 13.61
C THR A 395 4.93 0.78 15.07
N LEU A 396 6.16 0.61 15.55
CA LEU A 396 6.57 1.00 16.91
C LEU A 396 7.20 2.38 16.87
N ASN A 397 6.90 3.18 17.88
CA ASN A 397 7.43 4.53 18.09
C ASN A 397 8.20 4.59 19.43
N ALA A 398 9.07 5.59 19.59
CA ALA A 398 9.89 5.77 20.80
C ALA A 398 9.21 6.57 21.93
N ASP A 399 8.00 7.09 21.68
CA ASP A 399 7.15 7.80 22.64
C ASP A 399 6.68 6.87 23.77
N ARG A 400 6.25 5.66 23.41
CA ARG A 400 5.75 4.62 24.33
C ARG A 400 6.85 3.62 24.67
N THR A 401 6.89 3.21 25.93
CA THR A 401 7.83 2.20 26.44
C THR A 401 7.38 0.76 26.16
N GLU A 402 6.07 0.56 26.00
CA GLU A 402 5.43 -0.74 25.86
C GLU A 402 4.31 -0.68 24.80
N PHE A 403 4.29 -1.65 23.89
CA PHE A 403 3.23 -1.87 22.91
C PHE A 403 2.63 -3.26 23.12
N VAL A 404 1.31 -3.38 23.01
CA VAL A 404 0.58 -4.64 23.12
C VAL A 404 -0.05 -4.96 21.77
N LEU A 405 0.27 -6.11 21.19
CA LEU A 405 -0.27 -6.60 19.92
C LEU A 405 -1.04 -7.91 20.15
N PRO A 406 -2.38 -7.89 20.11
CA PRO A 406 -3.19 -9.08 20.27
C PRO A 406 -3.38 -9.88 18.97
N PHE A 407 -3.36 -11.19 19.13
CA PHE A 407 -3.75 -12.20 18.15
C PHE A 407 -4.93 -12.97 18.72
N TYR A 408 -5.99 -13.07 17.93
CA TYR A 408 -7.26 -13.72 18.26
C TYR A 408 -7.60 -14.68 17.13
N ARG A 409 -8.21 -15.82 17.43
CA ARG A 409 -8.69 -16.75 16.41
C ARG A 409 -9.78 -16.08 15.57
N GLN A 410 -9.59 -16.01 14.26
CA GLN A 410 -10.68 -15.73 13.34
C GLN A 410 -11.52 -17.01 13.20
N LEU A 411 -12.63 -17.07 13.95
CA LEU A 411 -13.66 -18.08 13.73
C LEU A 411 -14.46 -17.71 12.48
N THR A 412 -13.92 -18.02 11.30
CA THR A 412 -14.67 -17.89 10.05
C THR A 412 -15.87 -18.84 10.10
N PRO A 413 -17.12 -18.34 10.05
CA PRO A 413 -18.27 -19.22 9.87
C PRO A 413 -18.15 -19.86 8.49
N LYS A 414 -18.17 -21.20 8.43
CA LYS A 414 -18.28 -21.92 7.16
C LYS A 414 -19.70 -21.69 6.63
N ASN A 415 -19.81 -20.93 5.54
CA ASN A 415 -20.95 -20.96 4.62
C ASN A 415 -20.83 -22.18 3.71
#